data_AF-A0AA89BNB3-F1
#
_entry.id   AF-A0AA89BNB3-F1
#
_cell.length_a   1.000
_cell.length_b   1.000
_cell.length_c   1.000
_cell.angle_alpha   90.00
_cell.angle_beta   90.00
_cell.angle_gamma   90.00
#
_symmetry.space_group_name_H-M   'P 1'
#
loop_
_entity.id
_entity.type
_entity.pdbx_description
1 polymer ?
#
loop_
_entity_poly.entity_id
_entity_poly.type
_entity_poly.pdbx_seq_one_letter_code
_entity_poly.pdbx_strand_id
1 'polypeptide(L)'
;MIMEKVSSECSYPGCFFCVMKEANPNKRRASVLKFFRELPSQDGDDQVVPISALWNTAMAHPNDPEFIELGIFECMSALICKGLKNRRWLSHDHNIYIPYYAAHIIGSYTMNMEEFAETAVHAGIISPLVELLRGRLTWVEQRVAVRALGHLATYSSTFPAVASQGEILELSIQLAISSLEIVYSHFYQYVDRRLSYHRDLLTRGMGGVEMESRKAEEWASQLQCWSLQLINCFAFKPEFLSTICKPEFLAKLPGMWGGLVNENSPAGIGLLRTICHHKLGRGPVSGCPGIIEALCNIARSSDDWQYMAIDCLLWLLQDPSTCHKIIDKAVPALVELAEISTLGDNKRLGDSIVNVLQECIQSQGTGRNSISSCTKEEIEELLNSRQRLKWEKSMPKEDLHIKQAAALVVKLEGNSRFSSGNISGAASKYSEALALCPMRSKKERVVLYSNRAQCHLLLQQPLAAIGDATRALCLHNPVNRHAKSLWRRAQAYDMLGLAKESLLDAILFINECSQSSDPDLSLRQNKVPDYAERLVKKQMRAAWLFREASIKHGSVHCEGDAGDIYGQETDGSEWETASESDIGDDGRDRMGDDDCEWKNDVESKSSIRDIKRGYKVQLTEDE
;
A
#
# COMPACT_ATOMS: atom_id res chain seq x y z
N MET A 1 14.83 58.37 -3.52
CA MET A 1 13.44 58.88 -3.47
C MET A 1 12.57 57.79 -2.89
N ILE A 2 11.76 58.18 -1.92
CA ILE A 2 10.87 57.35 -1.09
C ILE A 2 9.91 56.58 -2.00
N MET A 3 9.94 55.25 -1.96
CA MET A 3 8.83 54.44 -2.46
C MET A 3 7.71 54.54 -1.42
N GLU A 4 6.69 55.31 -1.77
CA GLU A 4 5.45 55.40 -1.00
C GLU A 4 4.85 54.01 -0.80
N LYS A 5 4.65 53.69 0.47
CA LYS A 5 3.85 52.57 0.97
C LYS A 5 2.40 52.84 0.57
N VAL A 6 1.96 52.33 -0.59
CA VAL A 6 0.53 52.21 -0.86
C VAL A 6 0.02 51.02 -0.07
N SER A 7 -0.37 51.25 1.18
CA SER A 7 -1.26 50.32 1.87
C SER A 7 -2.61 50.40 1.18
N SER A 8 -2.98 49.40 0.39
CA SER A 8 -4.34 49.24 -0.09
C SER A 8 -5.25 49.07 1.14
N GLU A 9 -5.97 50.12 1.53
CA GLU A 9 -7.05 50.01 2.50
C GLU A 9 -8.06 48.99 1.95
N CYS A 10 -8.37 47.97 2.75
CA CYS A 10 -9.32 46.94 2.34
C CYS A 10 -10.72 47.57 2.23
N SER A 11 -11.39 47.33 1.11
CA SER A 11 -12.72 47.88 0.81
C SER A 11 -13.82 47.43 1.78
N TYR A 12 -13.54 46.47 2.65
CA TYR A 12 -14.48 45.94 3.66
C TYR A 12 -13.81 45.90 5.06
N PRO A 13 -13.90 47.00 5.83
CA PRO A 13 -13.43 47.04 7.22
C PRO A 13 -14.25 46.04 8.06
N GLY A 14 -13.67 44.88 8.35
CA GLY A 14 -14.37 43.76 9.01
C GLY A 14 -14.28 42.43 8.26
N CYS A 15 -13.66 42.39 7.07
CA CYS A 15 -13.35 41.12 6.40
C CYS A 15 -12.39 40.27 7.24
N PHE A 16 -12.39 38.95 7.03
CA PHE A 16 -11.55 38.01 7.78
C PHE A 16 -10.07 38.40 7.81
N PHE A 17 -9.49 38.86 6.70
CA PHE A 17 -8.08 39.24 6.65
C PHE A 17 -7.77 40.52 7.45
N CYS A 18 -8.71 41.46 7.52
CA CYS A 18 -8.59 42.62 8.40
C CYS A 18 -8.70 42.20 9.86
N VAL A 19 -9.61 41.28 10.19
CA VAL A 19 -9.73 40.69 11.52
C VAL A 19 -8.43 40.00 11.93
N MET A 20 -7.83 39.19 11.05
CA MET A 20 -6.58 38.49 11.35
C MET A 20 -5.36 39.42 11.48
N LYS A 21 -5.42 40.63 10.92
CA LYS A 21 -4.38 41.67 11.08
C LYS A 21 -4.52 42.48 12.38
N GLU A 22 -5.58 42.30 13.15
CA GLU A 22 -5.75 42.98 14.44
C GLU A 22 -4.63 42.57 15.41
N ALA A 23 -3.87 43.56 15.87
CA ALA A 23 -2.70 43.37 16.71
C ALA A 23 -3.06 42.99 18.14
N ASN A 24 -4.25 43.38 18.63
CA ASN A 24 -4.73 43.03 19.95
C ASN A 24 -5.38 41.63 19.96
N PRO A 25 -4.79 40.62 20.64
CA PRO A 25 -5.30 39.25 20.60
C PRO A 25 -6.74 39.10 21.11
N ASN A 26 -7.13 39.84 22.14
CA ASN A 26 -8.48 39.76 22.71
C ASN A 26 -9.53 40.32 21.73
N LYS A 27 -9.22 41.45 21.08
CA LYS A 27 -10.09 42.04 20.05
C LYS A 27 -10.16 41.15 18.81
N ARG A 28 -9.03 40.55 18.40
CA ARG A 28 -8.98 39.59 17.30
C ARG A 28 -9.86 38.38 17.59
N ARG A 29 -9.68 37.73 18.74
CA ARG A 29 -10.49 36.56 19.16
C ARG A 29 -11.99 36.90 19.20
N ALA A 30 -12.37 38.03 19.78
CA ALA A 30 -13.77 38.46 19.79
C ALA A 30 -14.34 38.69 18.38
N SER A 31 -13.52 39.25 17.47
CA SER A 31 -13.91 39.49 16.07
C SER A 31 -14.01 38.18 15.26
N VAL A 32 -13.10 37.22 15.48
CA VAL A 32 -13.16 35.89 14.86
C VAL A 32 -14.38 35.10 15.35
N LEU A 33 -14.68 35.13 16.65
CA LEU A 33 -15.89 34.53 17.20
C LEU A 33 -17.16 35.10 16.55
N LYS A 34 -17.22 36.43 16.40
CA LYS A 34 -18.33 37.09 15.71
C LYS A 34 -18.40 36.66 14.24
N PHE A 35 -17.27 36.63 13.55
CA PHE A 35 -17.17 36.19 12.16
C PHE A 35 -17.70 34.76 11.97
N PHE A 36 -17.31 33.79 12.81
CA PHE A 36 -17.80 32.41 12.71
C PHE A 36 -19.30 32.27 12.94
N ARG A 37 -19.89 33.11 13.81
CA ARG A 37 -21.35 33.10 14.05
C ARG A 37 -22.14 33.70 12.88
N GLU A 38 -21.61 34.71 12.22
CA GLU A 38 -22.31 35.45 11.16
C GLU A 38 -22.07 34.87 9.76
N LEU A 39 -20.92 34.23 9.51
CA LEU A 39 -20.56 33.73 8.19
C LEU A 39 -21.63 32.80 7.56
N PRO A 40 -22.24 31.84 8.27
CA PRO A 40 -23.26 30.97 7.68
C PRO A 40 -24.55 31.70 7.29
N SER A 41 -24.91 32.79 7.96
CA SER A 41 -26.15 33.53 7.69
C SER A 41 -26.00 34.59 6.59
N GLN A 42 -24.78 34.93 6.20
CA GLN A 42 -24.50 35.88 5.13
C GLN A 42 -24.62 35.23 3.75
N ASP A 43 -25.07 35.99 2.75
CA ASP A 43 -25.09 35.62 1.32
C ASP A 43 -24.18 36.53 0.48
N GLY A 44 -23.13 37.09 1.11
CA GLY A 44 -22.20 37.99 0.43
C GLY A 44 -21.33 37.29 -0.62
N ASP A 45 -20.79 38.09 -1.54
CA ASP A 45 -19.80 37.62 -2.52
C ASP A 45 -18.46 37.26 -1.83
N ASP A 46 -17.63 36.42 -2.47
CA ASP A 46 -16.28 36.07 -2.01
C ASP A 46 -16.17 35.32 -0.67
N GLN A 47 -17.24 34.66 -0.20
CA GLN A 47 -17.21 33.85 1.03
C GLN A 47 -16.20 32.69 0.99
N VAL A 48 -15.83 32.24 -0.21
CA VAL A 48 -14.85 31.16 -0.39
C VAL A 48 -13.44 31.55 0.08
N VAL A 49 -13.05 32.82 -0.08
CA VAL A 49 -11.69 33.31 0.16
C VAL A 49 -11.30 33.17 1.64
N PRO A 50 -12.09 33.66 2.62
CA PRO A 50 -11.76 33.45 4.03
C PRO A 50 -11.78 31.98 4.44
N ILE A 51 -12.68 31.16 3.86
CA ILE A 51 -12.76 29.73 4.17
C ILE A 51 -11.54 28.98 3.62
N SER A 52 -11.08 29.31 2.42
CA SER A 52 -9.82 28.77 1.87
C SER A 52 -8.61 29.18 2.71
N ALA A 53 -8.59 30.41 3.24
CA ALA A 53 -7.55 30.84 4.18
C ALA A 53 -7.58 30.03 5.49
N LEU A 54 -8.76 29.81 6.08
CA LEU A 54 -8.93 28.96 7.26
C LEU A 54 -8.48 27.52 6.99
N TRP A 55 -8.76 26.98 5.81
CA TRP A 55 -8.28 25.67 5.40
C TRP A 55 -6.75 25.59 5.35
N ASN A 56 -6.08 26.59 4.76
CA ASN A 56 -4.63 26.65 4.75
C ASN A 56 -4.06 26.71 6.19
N THR A 57 -4.69 27.48 7.08
CA THR A 57 -4.29 27.55 8.50
C THR A 57 -4.50 26.20 9.20
N ALA A 58 -5.63 25.54 9.01
CA ALA A 58 -5.92 24.22 9.59
C ALA A 58 -4.91 23.15 9.14
N MET A 59 -4.41 23.26 7.90
CA MET A 59 -3.38 22.36 7.38
C MET A 59 -1.98 22.67 7.91
N ALA A 60 -1.64 23.94 8.07
CA ALA A 60 -0.35 24.35 8.61
C ALA A 60 -0.24 24.11 10.12
N HIS A 61 -1.34 24.30 10.85
CA HIS A 61 -1.40 24.29 12.31
C HIS A 61 -2.59 23.46 12.82
N PRO A 62 -2.63 22.14 12.54
CA PRO A 62 -3.75 21.27 12.89
C PRO A 62 -3.93 21.06 14.41
N ASN A 63 -2.90 21.36 15.20
CA ASN A 63 -2.91 21.19 16.65
C ASN A 63 -3.15 22.52 17.40
N ASP A 64 -3.42 23.61 16.68
CA ASP A 64 -3.71 24.92 17.28
C ASP A 64 -5.19 25.01 17.69
N PRO A 65 -5.52 25.20 18.98
CA PRO A 65 -6.89 25.26 19.46
C PRO A 65 -7.59 26.60 19.18
N GLU A 66 -6.88 27.67 18.73
CA GLU A 66 -7.44 29.03 18.70
C GLU A 66 -8.79 29.09 17.98
N PHE A 67 -8.93 28.50 16.80
CA PHE A 67 -10.21 28.52 16.07
C PHE A 67 -11.25 27.54 16.58
N ILE A 68 -10.81 26.44 17.22
CA ILE A 68 -11.70 25.45 17.82
C ILE A 68 -12.45 26.09 18.99
N GLU A 69 -11.72 26.74 19.89
CA GLU A 69 -12.29 27.48 21.03
C GLU A 69 -13.27 28.60 20.61
N LEU A 70 -13.13 29.10 19.37
CA LEU A 70 -13.95 30.18 18.83
C LEU A 70 -15.16 29.67 18.03
N GLY A 71 -15.36 28.36 17.91
CA GLY A 71 -16.54 27.76 17.30
C GLY A 71 -16.43 27.53 15.79
N ILE A 72 -15.24 27.17 15.30
CA ILE A 72 -15.04 26.85 13.88
C ILE A 72 -15.86 25.63 13.44
N PHE A 73 -16.05 24.62 14.31
CA PHE A 73 -16.78 23.41 13.94
C PHE A 73 -18.26 23.66 13.70
N GLU A 74 -18.91 24.46 14.54
CA GLU A 74 -20.29 24.90 14.38
C GLU A 74 -20.44 25.70 13.08
N CYS A 75 -19.49 26.60 12.80
CA CYS A 75 -19.46 27.39 11.58
C CYS A 75 -19.36 26.50 10.33
N MET A 76 -18.39 25.57 10.29
CA MET A 76 -18.20 24.66 9.16
C MET A 76 -19.38 23.71 8.97
N SER A 77 -19.94 23.18 10.08
CA SER A 77 -21.15 22.35 10.07
C SER A 77 -22.34 23.08 9.43
N ALA A 78 -22.56 24.34 9.83
CA ALA A 78 -23.63 25.17 9.30
C ALA A 78 -23.44 25.49 7.80
N LEU A 79 -22.20 25.75 7.36
CA LEU A 79 -21.88 26.00 5.95
C LEU A 79 -22.10 24.76 5.06
N ILE A 80 -21.73 23.56 5.53
CA ILE A 80 -22.04 22.30 4.83
C ILE A 80 -23.56 22.14 4.71
N CYS A 81 -24.30 22.32 5.81
CA CYS A 81 -25.76 22.25 5.81
C CYS A 81 -26.40 23.26 4.84
N LYS A 82 -25.86 24.49 4.77
CA LYS A 82 -26.33 25.53 3.86
C LYS A 82 -26.13 25.12 2.42
N GLY A 83 -24.94 24.63 2.06
CA GLY A 83 -24.64 24.14 0.72
C GLY A 83 -25.54 22.99 0.29
N LEU A 84 -25.85 22.08 1.21
CA LEU A 84 -26.75 20.95 0.96
C LEU A 84 -28.22 21.35 0.77
N LYS A 85 -28.69 22.37 1.49
CA LYS A 85 -30.12 22.77 1.50
C LYS A 85 -30.45 23.88 0.50
N ASN A 86 -29.50 24.76 0.21
CA ASN A 86 -29.72 25.94 -0.62
C ASN A 86 -28.91 25.88 -1.92
N ARG A 87 -29.50 25.27 -2.95
CA ARG A 87 -28.88 25.16 -4.28
C ARG A 87 -28.58 26.52 -4.92
N ARG A 88 -29.41 27.54 -4.68
CA ARG A 88 -29.19 28.89 -5.24
C ARG A 88 -27.94 29.53 -4.65
N TRP A 89 -27.77 29.41 -3.33
CA TRP A 89 -26.55 29.88 -2.66
C TRP A 89 -25.32 29.11 -3.13
N LEU A 90 -25.43 27.79 -3.28
CA LEU A 90 -24.31 26.94 -3.73
C LEU A 90 -23.86 27.28 -5.16
N SER A 91 -24.81 27.61 -6.05
CA SER A 91 -24.52 28.03 -7.44
C SER A 91 -24.08 29.49 -7.57
N HIS A 92 -24.13 30.26 -6.49
CA HIS A 92 -23.74 31.67 -6.51
C HIS A 92 -22.23 31.81 -6.37
N ASP A 93 -21.61 32.56 -7.28
CA ASP A 93 -20.18 32.87 -7.27
C ASP A 93 -19.29 31.61 -7.08
N HIS A 94 -18.40 31.59 -6.09
CA HIS A 94 -17.50 30.48 -5.78
C HIS A 94 -17.97 29.68 -4.55
N ASN A 95 -19.26 29.72 -4.21
CA ASN A 95 -19.77 29.00 -3.03
C ASN A 95 -19.75 27.47 -3.20
N ILE A 96 -19.67 26.96 -4.45
CA ILE A 96 -19.57 25.52 -4.74
C ILE A 96 -18.37 24.84 -4.05
N TYR A 97 -17.30 25.60 -3.76
CA TYR A 97 -16.11 25.09 -3.07
C TYR A 97 -16.25 25.00 -1.55
N ILE A 98 -17.23 25.71 -0.97
CA ILE A 98 -17.34 25.88 0.49
C ILE A 98 -17.56 24.55 1.23
N PRO A 99 -18.49 23.67 0.81
CA PRO A 99 -18.68 22.38 1.49
C PRO A 99 -17.41 21.52 1.49
N TYR A 100 -16.63 21.56 0.40
CA TYR A 100 -15.35 20.88 0.31
C TYR A 100 -14.35 21.40 1.34
N TYR A 101 -14.11 22.72 1.37
CA TYR A 101 -13.17 23.31 2.34
C TYR A 101 -13.63 23.12 3.78
N ALA A 102 -14.93 23.28 4.06
CA ALA A 102 -15.49 23.11 5.39
C ALA A 102 -15.27 21.68 5.93
N ALA A 103 -15.58 20.65 5.13
CA ALA A 103 -15.32 19.26 5.51
C ALA A 103 -13.82 18.97 5.67
N HIS A 104 -12.98 19.57 4.81
CA HIS A 104 -11.53 19.42 4.92
C HIS A 104 -10.96 20.08 6.18
N ILE A 105 -11.45 21.26 6.57
CA ILE A 105 -11.09 21.95 7.82
C ILE A 105 -11.42 21.06 9.01
N ILE A 106 -12.65 20.54 9.07
CA ILE A 106 -13.08 19.62 10.13
C ILE A 106 -12.10 18.45 10.23
N GLY A 107 -11.89 17.73 9.12
CA GLY A 107 -10.97 16.59 9.10
C GLY A 107 -9.51 16.97 9.40
N SER A 108 -9.10 18.22 9.27
CA SER A 108 -7.72 18.64 9.54
C SER A 108 -7.47 18.84 11.04
N TYR A 109 -8.41 19.47 11.74
CA TYR A 109 -8.31 19.67 13.18
C TYR A 109 -8.55 18.37 13.96
N THR A 110 -9.37 17.46 13.45
CA THR A 110 -9.69 16.21 14.15
C THR A 110 -8.68 15.09 13.90
N MET A 111 -7.57 15.32 13.19
CA MET A 111 -6.68 14.24 12.76
C MET A 111 -5.66 13.76 13.80
N ASN A 112 -5.27 14.64 14.73
CA ASN A 112 -4.18 14.37 15.67
C ASN A 112 -4.60 14.40 17.14
N MET A 113 -5.64 15.17 17.49
CA MET A 113 -6.01 15.46 18.87
C MET A 113 -7.42 14.92 19.18
N GLU A 114 -7.50 14.02 20.15
CA GLU A 114 -8.77 13.41 20.58
C GLU A 114 -9.76 14.45 21.12
N GLU A 115 -9.32 15.39 21.93
CA GLU A 115 -10.14 16.49 22.48
C GLU A 115 -10.79 17.35 21.38
N PHE A 116 -10.09 17.53 20.25
CA PHE A 116 -10.62 18.27 19.10
C PHE A 116 -11.68 17.45 18.37
N ALA A 117 -11.49 16.14 18.25
CA ALA A 117 -12.50 15.23 17.71
C ALA A 117 -13.76 15.23 18.58
N GLU A 118 -13.63 15.17 19.91
CA GLU A 118 -14.76 15.25 20.84
C GLU A 118 -15.52 16.57 20.66
N THR A 119 -14.80 17.70 20.61
CA THR A 119 -15.42 19.03 20.41
C THR A 119 -16.17 19.08 19.08
N ALA A 120 -15.60 18.51 18.01
CA ALA A 120 -16.25 18.44 16.71
C ALA A 120 -17.56 17.62 16.77
N VAL A 121 -17.56 16.46 17.44
CA VAL A 121 -18.77 15.64 17.64
C VAL A 121 -19.85 16.42 18.40
N HIS A 122 -19.49 17.13 19.48
CA HIS A 122 -20.42 17.97 20.22
C HIS A 122 -21.01 19.10 19.38
N ALA A 123 -20.26 19.63 18.41
CA ALA A 123 -20.73 20.63 17.44
C ALA A 123 -21.68 20.05 16.35
N GLY A 124 -22.00 18.75 16.41
CA GLY A 124 -23.01 18.13 15.53
C GLY A 124 -22.55 17.93 14.08
N ILE A 125 -21.23 17.86 13.84
CA ILE A 125 -20.64 17.74 12.49
C ILE A 125 -20.93 16.41 11.78
N ILE A 126 -21.28 15.33 12.50
CA ILE A 126 -21.42 13.99 11.92
C ILE A 126 -22.52 13.98 10.86
N SER A 127 -23.71 14.50 11.17
CA SER A 127 -24.85 14.48 10.24
C SER A 127 -24.56 15.20 8.90
N PRO A 128 -24.04 16.44 8.87
CA PRO A 128 -23.62 17.08 7.62
C PRO A 128 -22.57 16.28 6.84
N LEU A 129 -21.58 15.68 7.52
CA LEU A 129 -20.57 14.85 6.86
C LEU A 129 -21.17 13.58 6.25
N VAL A 130 -22.15 12.95 6.91
CA VAL A 130 -22.85 11.78 6.38
C VAL A 130 -23.66 12.15 5.14
N GLU A 131 -24.31 13.31 5.08
CA GLU A 131 -24.98 13.78 3.85
C GLU A 131 -24.00 13.95 2.68
N LEU A 132 -22.78 14.46 2.95
CA LEU A 132 -21.73 14.52 1.93
C LEU A 132 -21.29 13.12 1.52
N LEU A 133 -21.09 12.20 2.46
CA LEU A 133 -20.72 10.80 2.21
C LEU A 133 -21.74 10.09 1.32
N ARG A 134 -23.04 10.36 1.48
CA ARG A 134 -24.13 9.86 0.61
C ARG A 134 -24.04 10.35 -0.84
N GLY A 135 -23.13 11.25 -1.17
CA GLY A 135 -22.99 11.78 -2.52
C GLY A 135 -24.07 12.80 -2.88
N ARG A 136 -24.58 13.56 -1.90
CA ARG A 136 -25.53 14.65 -2.15
C ARG A 136 -24.96 15.78 -3.01
N LEU A 137 -23.63 15.90 -3.03
CA LEU A 137 -22.87 16.78 -3.92
C LEU A 137 -22.09 15.93 -4.93
N THR A 138 -20.76 15.92 -4.88
CA THR A 138 -19.93 15.13 -5.80
C THR A 138 -18.93 14.24 -5.07
N TRP A 139 -18.21 13.43 -5.84
CA TRP A 139 -17.14 12.57 -5.32
C TRP A 139 -16.02 13.35 -4.63
N VAL A 140 -15.83 14.63 -4.98
CA VAL A 140 -14.83 15.52 -4.35
C VAL A 140 -15.18 15.77 -2.88
N GLU A 141 -16.46 16.03 -2.59
CA GLU A 141 -16.93 16.21 -1.22
C GLU A 141 -17.04 14.88 -0.46
N GLN A 142 -17.42 13.78 -1.13
CA GLN A 142 -17.37 12.44 -0.53
C GLN A 142 -15.97 12.10 -0.02
N ARG A 143 -14.93 12.46 -0.78
CA ARG A 143 -13.52 12.22 -0.43
C ARG A 143 -13.13 12.89 0.88
N VAL A 144 -13.46 14.15 1.07
CA VAL A 144 -13.12 14.86 2.31
C VAL A 144 -14.03 14.48 3.47
N ALA A 145 -15.30 14.12 3.19
CA ALA A 145 -16.23 13.64 4.20
C ALA A 145 -15.79 12.29 4.79
N VAL A 146 -15.43 11.32 3.94
CA VAL A 146 -14.94 10.01 4.42
C VAL A 146 -13.64 10.14 5.21
N ARG A 147 -12.74 11.06 4.82
CA ARG A 147 -11.52 11.37 5.59
C ARG A 147 -11.85 11.92 6.98
N ALA A 148 -12.72 12.92 7.07
CA ALA A 148 -13.10 13.52 8.35
C ALA A 148 -13.79 12.50 9.26
N LEU A 149 -14.71 11.69 8.73
CA LEU A 149 -15.35 10.59 9.46
C LEU A 149 -14.36 9.52 9.91
N GLY A 150 -13.37 9.19 9.08
CA GLY A 150 -12.27 8.28 9.41
C GLY A 150 -11.46 8.75 10.62
N HIS A 151 -11.10 10.03 10.67
CA HIS A 151 -10.38 10.58 11.82
C HIS A 151 -11.20 10.53 13.11
N LEU A 152 -12.48 10.88 13.05
CA LEU A 152 -13.39 10.77 14.20
C LEU A 152 -13.56 9.31 14.64
N ALA A 153 -13.65 8.37 13.70
CA ALA A 153 -13.79 6.95 14.03
C ALA A 153 -12.50 6.32 14.62
N THR A 154 -11.36 7.01 14.55
CA THR A 154 -10.08 6.47 15.04
C THR A 154 -9.98 6.50 16.57
N TYR A 155 -10.67 7.43 17.24
CA TYR A 155 -10.62 7.59 18.69
C TYR A 155 -11.72 6.79 19.38
N SER A 156 -11.40 6.19 20.52
CA SER A 156 -12.36 5.39 21.31
C SER A 156 -13.49 6.25 21.88
N SER A 157 -13.22 7.50 22.25
CA SER A 157 -14.20 8.48 22.76
C SER A 157 -15.28 8.85 21.74
N THR A 158 -14.91 9.01 20.46
CA THR A 158 -15.79 9.54 19.42
C THR A 158 -16.33 8.48 18.47
N PHE A 159 -15.71 7.29 18.41
CA PHE A 159 -16.21 6.15 17.64
C PHE A 159 -17.69 5.82 17.89
N PRO A 160 -18.21 5.75 19.14
CA PRO A 160 -19.63 5.45 19.37
C PRO A 160 -20.58 6.44 18.69
N ALA A 161 -20.22 7.71 18.62
CA ALA A 161 -21.04 8.72 17.94
C ALA A 161 -21.06 8.49 16.43
N VAL A 162 -19.92 8.12 15.83
CA VAL A 162 -19.85 7.74 14.41
C VAL A 162 -20.64 6.45 14.16
N ALA A 163 -20.40 5.41 14.95
CA ALA A 163 -21.06 4.12 14.81
C ALA A 163 -22.59 4.16 15.05
N SER A 164 -23.08 5.12 15.84
CA SER A 164 -24.52 5.32 16.06
C SER A 164 -25.29 5.67 14.78
N GLN A 165 -24.60 6.25 13.78
CA GLN A 165 -25.15 6.48 12.46
C GLN A 165 -25.00 5.20 11.63
N GLY A 166 -26.00 4.32 11.74
CA GLY A 166 -25.92 2.94 11.28
C GLY A 166 -25.59 2.73 9.80
N GLU A 167 -25.72 3.74 8.94
CA GLU A 167 -25.43 3.64 7.50
C GLU A 167 -23.98 3.97 7.11
N ILE A 168 -23.17 4.53 8.02
CA ILE A 168 -21.80 4.97 7.70
C ILE A 168 -20.96 3.80 7.19
N LEU A 169 -21.11 2.63 7.81
CA LEU A 169 -20.37 1.43 7.43
C LEU A 169 -20.75 0.97 6.02
N GLU A 170 -22.05 0.84 5.71
CA GLU A 170 -22.51 0.44 4.38
C GLU A 170 -22.09 1.44 3.31
N LEU A 171 -22.21 2.75 3.56
CA LEU A 171 -21.78 3.78 2.62
C LEU A 171 -20.27 3.72 2.37
N SER A 172 -19.48 3.46 3.41
CA SER A 172 -18.02 3.31 3.28
C SER A 172 -17.64 2.08 2.47
N ILE A 173 -18.32 0.95 2.69
CA ILE A 173 -18.14 -0.29 1.89
C ILE A 173 -18.50 -0.03 0.42
N GLN A 174 -19.63 0.63 0.16
CA GLN A 174 -20.04 0.98 -1.19
C GLN A 174 -19.00 1.88 -1.88
N LEU A 175 -18.54 2.93 -1.20
CA LEU A 175 -17.51 3.83 -1.72
C LEU A 175 -16.17 3.12 -1.97
N ALA A 176 -15.73 2.23 -1.08
CA ALA A 176 -14.51 1.46 -1.31
C ALA A 176 -14.61 0.60 -2.59
N ILE A 177 -15.79 0.04 -2.88
CA ILE A 177 -16.05 -0.75 -4.08
C ILE A 177 -16.14 0.12 -5.34
N SER A 178 -16.82 1.28 -5.28
CA SER A 178 -17.21 2.04 -6.47
C SER A 178 -16.41 3.32 -6.72
N SER A 179 -15.51 3.73 -5.82
CA SER A 179 -14.77 5.01 -5.92
C SER A 179 -14.05 5.20 -7.25
N LEU A 180 -13.31 4.19 -7.71
CA LEU A 180 -12.59 4.24 -8.99
C LEU A 180 -13.55 4.39 -10.17
N GLU A 181 -14.67 3.66 -10.16
CA GLU A 181 -15.70 3.76 -11.19
C GLU A 181 -16.41 5.13 -11.19
N ILE A 182 -16.70 5.68 -10.00
CA ILE A 182 -17.31 6.99 -9.83
C ILE A 182 -16.40 8.07 -10.43
N VAL A 183 -15.13 8.13 -10.00
CA VAL A 183 -14.21 9.17 -10.49
C VAL A 183 -13.94 9.01 -11.99
N TYR A 184 -13.86 7.75 -12.47
CA TYR A 184 -13.68 7.49 -13.88
C TYR A 184 -14.82 8.07 -14.72
N SER A 185 -16.05 7.65 -14.43
CA SER A 185 -17.24 8.02 -15.21
C SER A 185 -17.62 9.51 -15.07
N HIS A 186 -17.40 10.09 -13.89
CA HIS A 186 -17.85 11.47 -13.60
C HIS A 186 -16.80 12.54 -13.94
N PHE A 187 -15.52 12.18 -14.05
CA PHE A 187 -14.44 13.15 -14.29
C PHE A 187 -13.41 12.69 -15.31
N TYR A 188 -12.93 11.44 -15.21
CA TYR A 188 -11.81 10.99 -16.05
C TYR A 188 -12.21 10.80 -17.52
N GLN A 189 -13.36 10.17 -17.77
CA GLN A 189 -13.79 9.70 -19.09
C GLN A 189 -14.07 10.83 -20.08
N TYR A 190 -14.68 11.93 -19.65
CA TYR A 190 -15.12 13.01 -20.52
C TYR A 190 -14.32 14.28 -20.24
N VAL A 191 -13.18 14.43 -20.91
CA VAL A 191 -12.25 15.55 -20.69
C VAL A 191 -12.96 16.89 -20.87
N ASP A 192 -13.79 17.02 -21.91
CA ASP A 192 -14.51 18.24 -22.26
C ASP A 192 -15.66 18.58 -21.30
N ARG A 193 -16.08 17.64 -20.44
CA ARG A 193 -17.21 17.79 -19.50
C ARG A 193 -16.76 17.92 -18.04
N ARG A 194 -15.45 18.02 -17.79
CA ARG A 194 -14.91 18.21 -16.43
C ARG A 194 -15.40 19.53 -15.85
N LEU A 195 -16.03 19.45 -14.67
CA LEU A 195 -16.48 20.63 -13.95
C LEU A 195 -15.28 21.52 -13.59
N SER A 196 -15.39 22.83 -13.84
CA SER A 196 -14.31 23.80 -13.60
C SER A 196 -13.80 23.73 -12.16
N TYR A 197 -14.71 23.69 -11.18
CA TYR A 197 -14.32 23.68 -9.78
C TYR A 197 -13.57 22.41 -9.36
N HIS A 198 -13.82 21.27 -10.01
CA HIS A 198 -13.03 20.05 -9.79
C HIS A 198 -11.61 20.24 -10.31
N ARG A 199 -11.46 20.79 -11.52
CA ARG A 199 -10.15 21.07 -12.13
C ARG A 199 -9.34 22.05 -11.28
N ASP A 200 -9.99 23.10 -10.81
CA ASP A 200 -9.39 24.13 -9.96
C ASP A 200 -8.93 23.56 -8.61
N LEU A 201 -9.74 22.70 -7.98
CA LEU A 201 -9.35 22.00 -6.75
C LEU A 201 -8.20 21.02 -6.95
N LEU A 202 -8.17 20.29 -8.06
CA LEU A 202 -7.16 19.27 -8.37
C LEU A 202 -5.79 19.89 -8.71
N THR A 203 -5.80 20.99 -9.46
CA THR A 203 -4.59 21.50 -10.14
C THR A 203 -4.30 22.97 -9.88
N ARG A 204 -5.24 23.73 -9.29
CA ARG A 204 -5.16 25.20 -9.19
C ARG A 204 -4.93 25.88 -10.54
N GLY A 205 -5.46 25.30 -11.62
CA GLY A 205 -5.34 25.82 -12.99
C GLY A 205 -4.01 25.52 -13.67
N MET A 206 -3.16 24.64 -13.13
CA MET A 206 -1.84 24.32 -13.67
C MET A 206 -1.78 22.95 -14.36
N GLY A 207 -0.89 22.79 -15.35
CA GLY A 207 -0.50 21.47 -15.88
C GLY A 207 -1.46 20.78 -16.86
N GLY A 208 -2.60 21.40 -17.20
CA GLY A 208 -3.50 20.94 -18.26
C GLY A 208 -4.11 19.55 -18.03
N VAL A 209 -4.63 18.95 -19.12
CA VAL A 209 -5.42 17.71 -19.09
C VAL A 209 -4.66 16.52 -18.50
N GLU A 210 -3.35 16.42 -18.76
CA GLU A 210 -2.52 15.32 -18.23
C GLU A 210 -2.41 15.41 -16.71
N MET A 211 -2.10 16.59 -16.18
CA MET A 211 -2.00 16.80 -14.72
C MET A 211 -3.35 16.59 -14.04
N GLU A 212 -4.45 17.06 -14.64
CA GLU A 212 -5.80 16.81 -14.15
C GLU A 212 -6.12 15.31 -14.08
N SER A 213 -5.75 14.55 -15.12
CA SER A 213 -6.01 13.11 -15.20
C SER A 213 -5.20 12.35 -14.15
N ARG A 214 -3.92 12.69 -13.97
CA ARG A 214 -3.06 12.12 -12.94
C ARG A 214 -3.59 12.43 -11.53
N LYS A 215 -4.01 13.67 -11.28
CA LYS A 215 -4.58 14.08 -9.99
C LYS A 215 -5.92 13.42 -9.70
N ALA A 216 -6.74 13.19 -10.72
CA ALA A 216 -7.99 12.44 -10.58
C ALA A 216 -7.73 10.99 -10.17
N GLU A 217 -6.74 10.32 -10.77
CA GLU A 217 -6.32 8.98 -10.37
C GLU A 217 -5.83 8.94 -8.91
N GLU A 218 -4.98 9.90 -8.52
CA GLU A 218 -4.52 10.05 -7.14
C GLU A 218 -5.69 10.23 -6.16
N TRP A 219 -6.64 11.10 -6.47
CA TRP A 219 -7.79 11.35 -5.59
C TRP A 219 -8.78 10.18 -5.56
N ALA A 220 -8.92 9.43 -6.66
CA ALA A 220 -9.72 8.21 -6.68
C ALA A 220 -9.12 7.13 -5.78
N SER A 221 -7.80 6.96 -5.82
CA SER A 221 -7.06 6.11 -4.89
C SER A 221 -7.26 6.56 -3.44
N GLN A 222 -7.10 7.85 -3.14
CA GLN A 222 -7.35 8.40 -1.80
C GLN A 222 -8.78 8.11 -1.32
N LEU A 223 -9.78 8.31 -2.18
CA LEU A 223 -11.17 8.02 -1.86
C LEU A 223 -11.37 6.53 -1.49
N GLN A 224 -10.79 5.60 -2.26
CA GLN A 224 -10.84 4.17 -1.95
C GLN A 224 -10.15 3.86 -0.61
N CYS A 225 -8.90 4.30 -0.45
CA CYS A 225 -8.08 4.00 0.72
C CYS A 225 -8.63 4.63 2.01
N TRP A 226 -9.17 5.85 1.96
CA TRP A 226 -9.80 6.48 3.13
C TRP A 226 -11.12 5.81 3.49
N SER A 227 -11.87 5.31 2.51
CA SER A 227 -13.04 4.47 2.76
C SER A 227 -12.65 3.17 3.46
N LEU A 228 -11.59 2.50 2.99
CA LEU A 228 -11.05 1.29 3.63
C LEU A 228 -10.54 1.57 5.05
N GLN A 229 -9.90 2.72 5.29
CA GLN A 229 -9.44 3.12 6.62
C GLN A 229 -10.63 3.32 7.58
N LEU A 230 -11.71 3.96 7.13
CA LEU A 230 -12.92 4.10 7.94
C LEU A 230 -13.54 2.72 8.25
N ILE A 231 -13.66 1.83 7.26
CA ILE A 231 -14.12 0.45 7.48
C ILE A 231 -13.21 -0.28 8.48
N ASN A 232 -11.90 -0.04 8.41
CA ASN A 232 -10.94 -0.64 9.33
C ASN A 232 -11.19 -0.22 10.79
N CYS A 233 -11.59 1.03 11.06
CA CYS A 233 -12.01 1.47 12.40
C CYS A 233 -13.19 0.63 12.93
N PHE A 234 -14.16 0.29 12.08
CA PHE A 234 -15.26 -0.63 12.43
C PHE A 234 -14.79 -2.08 12.58
N ALA A 235 -13.84 -2.53 11.76
CA ALA A 235 -13.35 -3.92 11.77
C ALA A 235 -12.65 -4.33 13.08
N PHE A 236 -12.14 -3.36 13.85
CA PHE A 236 -11.61 -3.59 15.20
C PHE A 236 -12.69 -3.99 16.22
N LYS A 237 -13.99 -3.80 15.90
CA LYS A 237 -15.09 -4.13 16.79
C LYS A 237 -15.83 -5.37 16.25
N PRO A 238 -15.83 -6.50 16.97
CA PRO A 238 -16.35 -7.78 16.49
C PRO A 238 -17.80 -7.75 15.97
N GLU A 239 -18.64 -6.88 16.52
CA GLU A 239 -20.05 -6.72 16.16
C GLU A 239 -20.26 -6.31 14.69
N PHE A 240 -19.32 -5.58 14.08
CA PHE A 240 -19.43 -5.15 12.68
C PHE A 240 -18.84 -6.14 11.67
N LEU A 241 -18.11 -7.16 12.14
CA LEU A 241 -17.46 -8.14 11.25
C LEU A 241 -18.46 -8.90 10.38
N SER A 242 -19.68 -9.14 10.86
CA SER A 242 -20.73 -9.80 10.07
C SER A 242 -21.14 -8.99 8.83
N THR A 243 -21.17 -7.66 8.94
CA THR A 243 -21.46 -6.75 7.82
C THR A 243 -20.26 -6.61 6.89
N ILE A 244 -19.05 -6.52 7.46
CA ILE A 244 -17.80 -6.34 6.70
C ILE A 244 -17.43 -7.61 5.93
N CYS A 245 -17.62 -8.80 6.51
CA CYS A 245 -17.19 -10.07 5.92
C CYS A 245 -18.19 -10.64 4.90
N LYS A 246 -19.03 -9.80 4.27
CA LYS A 246 -19.89 -10.22 3.16
C LYS A 246 -19.02 -10.67 1.98
N PRO A 247 -19.29 -11.84 1.36
CA PRO A 247 -18.43 -12.41 0.32
C PRO A 247 -18.14 -11.46 -0.85
N GLU A 248 -19.12 -10.65 -1.25
CA GLU A 248 -19.02 -9.74 -2.40
C GLU A 248 -18.00 -8.62 -2.17
N PHE A 249 -17.87 -8.15 -0.92
CA PHE A 249 -16.87 -7.15 -0.56
C PHE A 249 -15.52 -7.80 -0.26
N LEU A 250 -15.53 -8.88 0.53
CA LEU A 250 -14.32 -9.57 0.98
C LEU A 250 -13.47 -10.05 -0.20
N ALA A 251 -14.10 -10.61 -1.24
CA ALA A 251 -13.41 -11.09 -2.43
C ALA A 251 -12.69 -10.00 -3.24
N LYS A 252 -13.08 -8.73 -3.09
CA LYS A 252 -12.48 -7.59 -3.81
C LYS A 252 -11.30 -6.97 -3.06
N LEU A 253 -11.19 -7.18 -1.75
CA LEU A 253 -10.17 -6.54 -0.92
C LEU A 253 -8.73 -6.73 -1.44
N PRO A 254 -8.30 -7.92 -1.90
CA PRO A 254 -6.94 -8.08 -2.39
C PRO A 254 -6.61 -7.20 -3.61
N GLY A 255 -7.61 -6.87 -4.43
CA GLY A 255 -7.47 -5.99 -5.60
C GLY A 255 -7.49 -4.50 -5.25
N MET A 256 -7.88 -4.11 -4.04
CA MET A 256 -7.91 -2.71 -3.60
C MET A 256 -6.55 -2.32 -3.02
N TRP A 257 -5.55 -2.15 -3.88
CA TRP A 257 -4.15 -1.95 -3.46
C TRP A 257 -3.69 -0.49 -3.42
N GLY A 258 -4.56 0.47 -3.77
CA GLY A 258 -4.25 1.91 -3.71
C GLY A 258 -3.37 2.44 -4.85
N GLY A 259 -2.79 1.57 -5.68
CA GLY A 259 -1.90 1.98 -6.77
C GLY A 259 -0.56 2.55 -6.27
N LEU A 260 0.33 2.88 -7.21
CA LEU A 260 1.63 3.51 -6.89
C LEU A 260 1.49 4.94 -6.35
N VAL A 261 0.31 5.54 -6.47
CA VAL A 261 0.06 6.93 -6.05
C VAL A 261 -0.20 7.09 -4.55
N ASN A 262 -0.43 5.99 -3.82
CA ASN A 262 -0.77 6.01 -2.40
C ASN A 262 0.03 5.00 -1.57
N GLU A 263 1.36 5.16 -1.62
CA GLU A 263 2.35 4.27 -0.99
C GLU A 263 2.17 4.10 0.53
N ASN A 264 1.53 5.05 1.21
CA ASN A 264 1.38 5.04 2.67
C ASN A 264 0.15 4.27 3.18
N SER A 265 -0.73 3.81 2.31
CA SER A 265 -1.94 3.08 2.72
C SER A 265 -1.74 1.57 2.56
N PRO A 266 -1.99 0.76 3.62
CA PRO A 266 -2.06 -0.69 3.48
C PRO A 266 -3.34 -1.15 2.75
N ALA A 267 -4.24 -0.23 2.41
CA ALA A 267 -5.43 -0.45 1.60
C ALA A 267 -6.18 -1.75 1.99
N GLY A 268 -6.53 -2.60 1.02
CA GLY A 268 -7.30 -3.82 1.25
C GLY A 268 -6.56 -4.87 2.09
N ILE A 269 -5.23 -4.96 1.98
CA ILE A 269 -4.44 -5.91 2.79
C ILE A 269 -4.43 -5.49 4.27
N GLY A 270 -4.46 -4.19 4.55
CA GLY A 270 -4.60 -3.64 5.89
C GLY A 270 -5.90 -4.07 6.57
N LEU A 271 -7.02 -3.94 5.85
CA LEU A 271 -8.32 -4.36 6.34
C LEU A 271 -8.40 -5.90 6.51
N LEU A 272 -7.86 -6.67 5.56
CA LEU A 272 -7.79 -8.14 5.68
C LEU A 272 -7.00 -8.56 6.92
N ARG A 273 -5.92 -7.86 7.25
CA ARG A 273 -5.16 -8.13 8.48
C ARG A 273 -6.01 -7.91 9.72
N THR A 274 -6.70 -6.79 9.84
CA THR A 274 -7.60 -6.54 10.98
C THR A 274 -8.71 -7.58 11.07
N ILE A 275 -9.31 -7.99 9.94
CA ILE A 275 -10.32 -9.06 9.92
C ILE A 275 -9.72 -10.40 10.39
N CYS A 276 -8.54 -10.78 9.91
CA CYS A 276 -7.88 -12.03 10.28
C CYS A 276 -7.41 -12.05 11.74
N HIS A 277 -7.13 -10.89 12.33
CA HIS A 277 -6.78 -10.77 13.74
C HIS A 277 -7.90 -11.34 14.62
N HIS A 278 -9.16 -11.02 14.30
CA HIS A 278 -10.33 -11.52 15.03
C HIS A 278 -10.76 -12.92 14.60
N LYS A 279 -11.04 -13.80 15.58
CA LYS A 279 -11.52 -15.17 15.35
C LYS A 279 -12.77 -15.24 14.47
N LEU A 280 -13.71 -14.29 14.63
CA LEU A 280 -14.94 -14.23 13.82
C LEU A 280 -14.66 -13.90 12.34
N GLY A 281 -13.58 -13.17 12.04
CA GLY A 281 -13.21 -12.79 10.68
C GLY A 281 -12.41 -13.87 9.94
N ARG A 282 -11.66 -14.72 10.66
CA ARG A 282 -10.87 -15.83 10.08
C ARG A 282 -11.72 -16.80 9.28
N GLY A 283 -12.90 -17.17 9.80
CA GLY A 283 -13.83 -18.09 9.16
C GLY A 283 -14.22 -17.65 7.73
N PRO A 284 -14.82 -16.46 7.55
CA PRO A 284 -15.14 -15.90 6.24
C PRO A 284 -13.94 -15.80 5.28
N VAL A 285 -12.78 -15.34 5.75
CA VAL A 285 -11.56 -15.22 4.92
C VAL A 285 -11.09 -16.59 4.43
N SER A 286 -11.02 -17.59 5.32
CA SER A 286 -10.64 -18.97 4.95
C SER A 286 -11.62 -19.63 3.98
N GLY A 287 -12.86 -19.15 3.93
CA GLY A 287 -13.90 -19.64 3.01
C GLY A 287 -13.76 -19.10 1.58
N CYS A 288 -12.84 -18.17 1.32
CA CYS A 288 -12.65 -17.53 0.03
C CYS A 288 -11.28 -17.91 -0.58
N PRO A 289 -11.21 -18.94 -1.46
CA PRO A 289 -9.94 -19.45 -1.97
C PRO A 289 -9.09 -18.43 -2.72
N GLY A 290 -9.72 -17.47 -3.42
CA GLY A 290 -9.03 -16.40 -4.14
C GLY A 290 -8.33 -15.40 -3.21
N ILE A 291 -8.83 -15.21 -1.99
CA ILE A 291 -8.14 -14.36 -1.00
C ILE A 291 -6.87 -15.05 -0.51
N ILE A 292 -6.93 -16.36 -0.25
CA ILE A 292 -5.75 -17.12 0.19
C ILE A 292 -4.66 -17.11 -0.88
N GLU A 293 -5.04 -17.27 -2.15
CA GLU A 293 -4.12 -17.15 -3.27
C GLU A 293 -3.49 -15.75 -3.36
N ALA A 294 -4.30 -14.70 -3.26
CA ALA A 294 -3.80 -13.33 -3.26
C ALA A 294 -2.88 -13.04 -2.07
N LEU A 295 -3.20 -13.55 -0.86
CA LEU A 295 -2.33 -13.45 0.31
C LEU A 295 -0.98 -14.14 0.06
N CYS A 296 -0.97 -15.32 -0.56
CA CYS A 296 0.26 -16.02 -0.91
C CYS A 296 1.10 -15.26 -1.96
N ASN A 297 0.46 -14.57 -2.90
CA ASN A 297 1.15 -13.77 -3.91
C ASN A 297 1.72 -12.49 -3.29
N ILE A 298 0.93 -11.76 -2.50
CA ILE A 298 1.38 -10.55 -1.79
C ILE A 298 2.54 -10.90 -0.84
N ALA A 299 2.42 -11.99 -0.07
CA ALA A 299 3.45 -12.45 0.87
C ALA A 299 4.79 -12.78 0.18
N ARG A 300 4.79 -13.10 -1.11
CA ARG A 300 6.01 -13.38 -1.91
C ARG A 300 6.42 -12.24 -2.84
N SER A 301 5.67 -11.15 -2.88
CA SER A 301 5.96 -10.00 -3.77
C SER A 301 6.88 -8.99 -3.09
N SER A 302 7.26 -7.94 -3.82
CA SER A 302 7.94 -6.76 -3.26
C SER A 302 6.98 -5.68 -2.75
N ASP A 303 5.75 -6.06 -2.35
CA ASP A 303 4.81 -5.16 -1.70
C ASP A 303 5.34 -4.71 -0.33
N ASP A 304 5.28 -3.41 -0.02
CA ASP A 304 5.74 -2.86 1.26
C ASP A 304 4.97 -3.45 2.47
N TRP A 305 3.77 -3.98 2.21
CA TRP A 305 2.90 -4.62 3.19
C TRP A 305 2.98 -6.15 3.16
N GLN A 306 4.04 -6.72 2.56
CA GLN A 306 4.32 -8.16 2.52
C GLN A 306 4.08 -8.87 3.87
N TYR A 307 4.56 -8.27 4.97
CA TYR A 307 4.42 -8.84 6.31
C TYR A 307 2.97 -8.97 6.77
N MET A 308 2.07 -8.08 6.32
CA MET A 308 0.65 -8.12 6.69
C MET A 308 -0.03 -9.34 6.09
N ALA A 309 0.35 -9.73 4.87
CA ALA A 309 -0.13 -10.95 4.24
C ALA A 309 0.41 -12.21 4.96
N ILE A 310 1.68 -12.19 5.37
CA ILE A 310 2.28 -13.27 6.18
C ILE A 310 1.52 -13.42 7.51
N ASP A 311 1.27 -12.32 8.24
CA ASP A 311 0.50 -12.32 9.49
C ASP A 311 -0.89 -12.97 9.29
N CYS A 312 -1.60 -12.60 8.22
CA CYS A 312 -2.90 -13.18 7.90
C CYS A 312 -2.81 -14.71 7.73
N LEU A 313 -1.86 -15.19 6.91
CA LEU A 313 -1.67 -16.61 6.66
C LEU A 313 -1.34 -17.37 7.95
N LEU A 314 -0.46 -16.81 8.80
CA LEU A 314 -0.09 -17.42 10.07
C LEU A 314 -1.29 -17.52 11.03
N TRP A 315 -2.07 -16.45 11.20
CA TRP A 315 -3.25 -16.48 12.08
C TRP A 315 -4.33 -17.45 11.60
N LEU A 316 -4.51 -17.58 10.28
CA LEU A 316 -5.44 -18.55 9.69
C LEU A 316 -4.95 -20.00 9.85
N LEU A 317 -3.64 -20.24 9.88
CA LEU A 317 -3.07 -21.57 10.13
C LEU A 317 -3.09 -21.95 11.62
N GLN A 318 -2.90 -20.98 12.50
CA GLN A 318 -2.96 -21.18 13.95
C GLN A 318 -4.37 -21.45 14.46
N ASP A 319 -5.41 -21.00 13.74
CA ASP A 319 -6.80 -21.29 14.10
C ASP A 319 -7.22 -22.68 13.60
N PRO A 320 -7.55 -23.64 14.51
CA PRO A 320 -7.92 -25.01 14.13
C PRO A 320 -9.14 -25.09 13.21
N SER A 321 -10.04 -24.10 13.28
CA SER A 321 -11.26 -24.06 12.46
C SER A 321 -11.01 -23.68 11.00
N THR A 322 -9.87 -23.05 10.71
CA THR A 322 -9.52 -22.56 9.37
C THR A 322 -8.30 -23.23 8.77
N CYS A 323 -7.37 -23.72 9.59
CA CYS A 323 -6.11 -24.34 9.18
C CYS A 323 -6.29 -25.36 8.05
N HIS A 324 -7.15 -26.36 8.24
CA HIS A 324 -7.40 -27.42 7.27
C HIS A 324 -7.93 -26.95 5.91
N LYS A 325 -8.52 -25.74 5.83
CA LYS A 325 -9.05 -25.19 4.57
C LYS A 325 -7.97 -24.52 3.73
N ILE A 326 -6.92 -24.04 4.38
CA ILE A 326 -5.92 -23.17 3.73
C ILE A 326 -4.54 -23.79 3.66
N ILE A 327 -4.26 -24.83 4.46
CA ILE A 327 -2.91 -25.35 4.66
C ILE A 327 -2.22 -25.77 3.37
N ASP A 328 -2.90 -26.53 2.50
CA ASP A 328 -2.29 -26.99 1.25
C ASP A 328 -1.98 -25.84 0.28
N LYS A 329 -2.63 -24.68 0.42
CA LYS A 329 -2.36 -23.48 -0.39
C LYS A 329 -1.31 -22.57 0.25
N ALA A 330 -1.35 -22.40 1.57
CA ALA A 330 -0.52 -21.45 2.29
C ALA A 330 0.91 -21.97 2.51
N VAL A 331 1.07 -23.27 2.74
CA VAL A 331 2.36 -23.88 3.10
C VAL A 331 3.43 -23.67 2.02
N PRO A 332 3.19 -23.91 0.72
CA PRO A 332 4.22 -23.73 -0.30
C PRO A 332 4.81 -22.31 -0.28
N ALA A 333 3.96 -21.30 -0.17
CA ALA A 333 4.40 -19.91 -0.09
C ALA A 333 5.17 -19.60 1.21
N LEU A 334 4.71 -20.11 2.36
CA LEU A 334 5.37 -19.87 3.64
C LEU A 334 6.73 -20.59 3.76
N VAL A 335 6.87 -21.78 3.19
CA VAL A 335 8.15 -22.52 3.14
C VAL A 335 9.20 -21.72 2.37
N GLU A 336 8.82 -21.07 1.26
CA GLU A 336 9.71 -20.19 0.47
C GLU A 336 10.18 -18.96 1.26
N LEU A 337 9.41 -18.52 2.26
CA LEU A 337 9.66 -17.34 3.09
C LEU A 337 10.35 -17.67 4.44
N ALA A 338 10.50 -18.96 4.77
CA ALA A 338 10.98 -19.42 6.08
C ALA A 338 12.44 -19.04 6.41
N GLU A 339 13.20 -18.57 5.42
CA GLU A 339 14.59 -18.11 5.58
C GLU A 339 14.72 -16.59 5.84
N ILE A 340 13.61 -15.84 5.85
CA ILE A 340 13.62 -14.40 6.18
C ILE A 340 14.11 -14.18 7.61
N SER A 341 15.23 -13.46 7.76
CA SER A 341 15.74 -13.09 9.09
C SER A 341 15.01 -11.88 9.69
N THR A 342 14.85 -10.82 8.92
CA THR A 342 14.33 -9.53 9.35
C THR A 342 13.57 -8.88 8.21
N LEU A 343 12.32 -8.49 8.45
CA LEU A 343 11.48 -7.77 7.48
C LEU A 343 10.86 -6.56 8.18
N GLY A 344 11.36 -5.36 7.88
CA GLY A 344 11.01 -4.15 8.61
C GLY A 344 11.33 -4.28 10.11
N ASP A 345 10.35 -4.02 10.96
CA ASP A 345 10.48 -4.16 12.43
C ASP A 345 10.37 -5.62 12.92
N ASN A 346 9.93 -6.54 12.07
CA ASN A 346 9.69 -7.94 12.44
C ASN A 346 10.99 -8.74 12.42
N LYS A 347 11.58 -8.93 13.61
CA LYS A 347 12.77 -9.78 13.81
C LYS A 347 12.34 -11.25 13.90
N ARG A 348 13.14 -12.14 13.30
CA ARG A 348 12.97 -13.61 13.36
C ARG A 348 11.67 -14.12 12.72
N LEU A 349 11.16 -13.42 11.70
CA LEU A 349 9.93 -13.81 11.01
C LEU A 349 9.96 -15.26 10.47
N GLY A 350 11.08 -15.67 9.88
CA GLY A 350 11.27 -17.04 9.40
C GLY A 350 11.19 -18.10 10.51
N ASP A 351 11.60 -17.79 11.74
CA ASP A 351 11.44 -18.71 12.88
C ASP A 351 9.96 -18.83 13.29
N SER A 352 9.22 -17.72 13.30
CA SER A 352 7.78 -17.73 13.58
C SER A 352 7.01 -18.58 12.55
N ILE A 353 7.36 -18.45 11.26
CA ILE A 353 6.78 -19.27 10.19
C ILE A 353 7.03 -20.76 10.47
N VAL A 354 8.29 -21.14 10.72
CA VAL A 354 8.66 -22.55 10.98
C VAL A 354 7.91 -23.12 12.19
N ASN A 355 7.78 -22.35 13.27
CA ASN A 355 7.09 -22.80 14.48
C ASN A 355 5.60 -23.08 14.19
N VAL A 356 4.90 -22.17 13.50
CA VAL A 356 3.49 -22.36 13.13
C VAL A 356 3.31 -23.58 12.23
N LEU A 357 4.18 -23.75 11.23
CA LEU A 357 4.12 -24.92 10.33
C LEU A 357 4.36 -26.24 11.08
N GLN A 358 5.28 -26.24 12.05
CA GLN A 358 5.54 -27.40 12.90
C GLN A 358 4.33 -27.75 13.78
N GLU A 359 3.68 -26.75 14.39
CA GLU A 359 2.46 -26.94 15.19
C GLU A 359 1.30 -27.50 14.36
N CYS A 360 1.18 -27.08 13.08
CA CYS A 360 0.17 -27.59 12.16
C CYS A 360 0.29 -29.10 11.93
N ILE A 361 1.51 -29.65 11.87
CA ILE A 361 1.72 -31.10 11.75
C ILE A 361 1.42 -31.81 13.07
N GLN A 362 1.90 -31.27 14.19
CA GLN A 362 1.79 -31.92 15.50
C GLN A 362 0.34 -32.02 16.00
N SER A 363 -0.48 -31.01 15.71
CA SER A 363 -1.87 -30.92 16.16
C SER A 363 -2.84 -31.91 15.47
N GLN A 364 -2.43 -32.54 14.35
CA GLN A 364 -3.30 -33.43 13.58
C GLN A 364 -3.30 -34.90 14.05
N GLY A 365 -2.56 -35.23 15.12
CA GLY A 365 -2.57 -36.57 15.72
C GLY A 365 -3.94 -37.03 16.27
N THR A 366 -4.96 -36.15 16.28
CA THR A 366 -6.27 -36.39 16.92
C THR A 366 -7.50 -36.01 16.07
N GLY A 367 -7.35 -35.56 14.82
CA GLY A 367 -8.44 -35.01 13.99
C GLY A 367 -8.59 -35.63 12.58
N ARG A 368 -9.81 -35.59 12.02
CA ARG A 368 -10.26 -36.35 10.83
C ARG A 368 -10.04 -35.69 9.45
N ASN A 369 -9.28 -34.59 9.36
CA ASN A 369 -9.04 -33.86 8.10
C ASN A 369 -7.56 -33.93 7.70
N SER A 370 -7.25 -34.67 6.62
CA SER A 370 -5.87 -34.97 6.23
C SER A 370 -5.24 -33.83 5.41
N ILE A 371 -4.17 -33.23 5.95
CA ILE A 371 -3.17 -32.48 5.16
C ILE A 371 -2.70 -33.37 4.00
N SER A 372 -2.51 -32.80 2.81
CA SER A 372 -1.99 -33.55 1.67
C SER A 372 -0.60 -34.13 1.95
N SER A 373 -0.25 -35.26 1.31
CA SER A 373 1.08 -35.86 1.49
C SER A 373 2.19 -34.90 1.03
N CYS A 374 1.97 -34.20 -0.08
CA CYS A 374 2.90 -33.19 -0.62
C CYS A 374 3.19 -32.09 0.40
N THR A 375 2.16 -31.53 1.04
CA THR A 375 2.33 -30.47 2.03
C THR A 375 3.06 -30.95 3.28
N LYS A 376 2.86 -32.20 3.70
CA LYS A 376 3.64 -32.79 4.80
C LYS A 376 5.12 -32.92 4.44
N GLU A 377 5.40 -33.42 3.24
CA GLU A 377 6.77 -33.57 2.73
C GLU A 377 7.51 -32.23 2.68
N GLU A 378 6.85 -31.15 2.23
CA GLU A 378 7.44 -29.80 2.20
C GLU A 378 7.81 -29.27 3.59
N ILE A 379 6.95 -29.46 4.59
CA ILE A 379 7.24 -29.02 5.96
C ILE A 379 8.34 -29.90 6.57
N GLU A 380 8.32 -31.22 6.34
CA GLU A 380 9.38 -32.12 6.79
C GLU A 380 10.74 -31.76 6.17
N GLU A 381 10.78 -31.44 4.87
CA GLU A 381 11.99 -30.95 4.20
C GLU A 381 12.50 -29.65 4.85
N LEU A 382 11.61 -28.70 5.15
CA LEU A 382 11.95 -27.46 5.85
C LEU A 382 12.55 -27.74 7.24
N LEU A 383 11.93 -28.63 8.03
CA LEU A 383 12.42 -29.00 9.36
C LEU A 383 13.79 -29.71 9.28
N ASN A 384 13.96 -30.59 8.29
CA ASN A 384 15.23 -31.26 8.00
C ASN A 384 16.32 -30.25 7.61
N SER A 385 15.97 -29.20 6.85
CA SER A 385 16.91 -28.12 6.49
C SER A 385 17.38 -27.35 7.73
N ARG A 386 16.47 -27.06 8.67
CA ARG A 386 16.78 -26.42 9.96
C ARG A 386 17.66 -27.30 10.85
N GLN A 387 17.43 -28.62 10.83
CA GLN A 387 18.28 -29.57 11.53
C GLN A 387 19.67 -29.64 10.88
N ARG A 388 19.77 -29.71 9.54
CA ARG A 388 21.04 -29.67 8.80
C ARG A 388 21.87 -28.45 9.18
N LEU A 389 21.24 -27.26 9.23
CA LEU A 389 21.90 -26.03 9.67
C LEU A 389 22.47 -26.15 11.09
N LYS A 390 21.78 -26.81 12.03
CA LYS A 390 22.28 -27.05 13.39
C LYS A 390 23.49 -28.00 13.39
N TRP A 391 23.42 -29.10 12.65
CA TRP A 391 24.50 -30.08 12.53
C TRP A 391 25.76 -29.49 11.87
N GLU A 392 25.58 -28.63 10.87
CA GLU A 392 26.68 -27.91 10.23
C GLU A 392 27.37 -26.92 11.18
N LYS A 393 26.72 -26.47 12.27
CA LYS A 393 27.39 -25.63 13.29
C LYS A 393 28.46 -26.39 14.06
N SER A 394 28.30 -27.70 14.22
CA SER A 394 29.24 -28.58 14.93
C SER A 394 30.26 -29.27 14.01
N MET A 395 30.18 -29.04 12.70
CA MET A 395 31.07 -29.65 11.70
C MET A 395 32.44 -28.96 11.68
N PRO A 396 33.55 -29.69 11.44
CA PRO A 396 34.86 -29.09 11.20
C PRO A 396 34.82 -28.08 10.05
N LYS A 397 35.61 -27.01 10.14
CA LYS A 397 35.65 -25.96 9.11
C LYS A 397 36.15 -26.51 7.78
N GLU A 398 37.09 -27.45 7.82
CA GLU A 398 37.66 -28.12 6.65
C GLU A 398 36.59 -28.87 5.85
N ASP A 399 35.72 -29.62 6.53
CA ASP A 399 34.62 -30.35 5.90
C ASP A 399 33.59 -29.40 5.27
N LEU A 400 33.33 -28.26 5.91
CA LEU A 400 32.47 -27.21 5.35
C LEU A 400 33.10 -26.60 4.08
N HIS A 401 34.41 -26.36 4.07
CA HIS A 401 35.12 -25.89 2.89
C HIS A 401 35.11 -26.93 1.76
N ILE A 402 35.27 -28.22 2.08
CA ILE A 402 35.16 -29.31 1.08
C ILE A 402 33.77 -29.32 0.46
N LYS A 403 32.70 -29.21 1.27
CA LYS A 403 31.32 -29.11 0.76
C LYS A 403 31.11 -27.88 -0.11
N GLN A 404 31.63 -26.73 0.31
CA GLN A 404 31.53 -25.48 -0.46
C GLN A 404 32.26 -25.60 -1.80
N ALA A 405 33.46 -26.20 -1.82
CA ALA A 405 34.22 -26.46 -3.04
C ALA A 405 33.49 -27.46 -3.96
N ALA A 406 32.93 -28.55 -3.41
CA ALA A 406 32.14 -29.51 -4.18
C ALA A 406 30.90 -28.84 -4.79
N ALA A 407 30.17 -28.04 -4.03
CA ALA A 407 29.03 -27.26 -4.53
C ALA A 407 29.44 -26.28 -5.64
N LEU A 408 30.61 -25.66 -5.54
CA LEU A 408 31.15 -24.77 -6.57
C LEU A 408 31.46 -25.52 -7.88
N VAL A 409 32.07 -26.70 -7.81
CA VAL A 409 32.33 -27.54 -9.00
C VAL A 409 31.01 -27.90 -9.69
N VAL A 410 30.01 -28.37 -8.93
CA VAL A 410 28.69 -28.71 -9.49
C VAL A 410 27.97 -27.48 -10.04
N LYS A 411 28.14 -26.30 -9.43
CA LYS A 411 27.64 -25.02 -9.97
C LYS A 411 28.25 -24.74 -11.35
N LEU A 412 29.56 -24.92 -11.51
CA LEU A 412 30.25 -24.71 -12.79
C LEU A 412 29.78 -25.70 -13.86
N GLU A 413 29.52 -26.96 -13.49
CA GLU A 413 28.87 -27.92 -14.39
C GLU A 413 27.48 -27.43 -14.82
N GLY A 414 26.68 -26.93 -13.87
CA GLY A 414 25.38 -26.32 -14.15
C GLY A 414 25.48 -25.15 -15.13
N ASN A 415 26.45 -24.25 -14.93
CA ASN A 415 26.72 -23.13 -15.84
C ASN A 415 27.10 -23.63 -17.24
N SER A 416 27.95 -24.66 -17.35
CA SER A 416 28.31 -25.26 -18.64
C SER A 416 27.10 -25.89 -19.36
N ARG A 417 26.23 -26.57 -18.61
CA ARG A 417 24.95 -27.11 -19.15
C ARG A 417 24.01 -26.00 -19.60
N PHE A 418 23.95 -24.90 -18.83
CA PHE A 418 23.13 -23.74 -19.16
C PHE A 418 23.61 -23.10 -20.48
N SER A 419 24.91 -22.82 -20.59
CA SER A 419 25.50 -22.21 -21.79
C SER A 419 25.43 -23.10 -23.04
N SER A 420 25.35 -24.42 -22.87
CA SER A 420 25.13 -25.37 -23.97
C SER A 420 23.64 -25.57 -24.34
N GLY A 421 22.73 -24.81 -23.72
CA GLY A 421 21.29 -24.87 -24.00
C GLY A 421 20.55 -26.03 -23.32
N ASN A 422 21.24 -26.88 -22.55
CA ASN A 422 20.60 -27.95 -21.78
C ASN A 422 20.04 -27.41 -20.45
N ILE A 423 18.92 -26.68 -20.55
CA ILE A 423 18.31 -25.97 -19.41
C ILE A 423 17.83 -26.93 -18.32
N SER A 424 17.21 -28.05 -18.69
CA SER A 424 16.76 -29.06 -17.70
C SER A 424 17.95 -29.69 -16.96
N GLY A 425 19.03 -30.01 -17.68
CA GLY A 425 20.27 -30.50 -17.08
C GLY A 425 20.92 -29.47 -16.15
N ALA A 426 20.90 -28.18 -16.52
CA ALA A 426 21.38 -27.10 -15.67
C ALA A 426 20.57 -26.98 -14.38
N ALA A 427 19.24 -27.01 -14.45
CA ALA A 427 18.36 -26.98 -13.29
C ALA A 427 18.61 -28.15 -12.32
N SER A 428 18.83 -29.35 -12.88
CA SER A 428 19.20 -30.54 -12.09
C SER A 428 20.54 -30.34 -11.37
N LYS A 429 21.53 -29.78 -12.06
CA LYS A 429 22.86 -29.52 -11.48
C LYS A 429 22.85 -28.43 -10.42
N TYR A 430 22.07 -27.36 -10.60
CA TYR A 430 21.89 -26.36 -9.55
C TYR A 430 21.18 -26.93 -8.31
N SER A 431 20.24 -27.86 -8.49
CA SER A 431 19.62 -28.59 -7.36
C SER A 431 20.62 -29.46 -6.61
N GLU A 432 21.50 -30.18 -7.33
CA GLU A 432 22.60 -30.95 -6.74
C GLU A 432 23.58 -30.04 -5.97
N ALA A 433 23.95 -28.89 -6.56
CA ALA A 433 24.79 -27.91 -5.90
C ALA A 433 24.15 -27.33 -4.63
N LEU A 434 22.84 -27.06 -4.62
CA LEU A 434 22.10 -26.59 -3.43
C LEU A 434 22.06 -27.63 -2.31
N ALA A 435 22.00 -28.91 -2.66
CA ALA A 435 22.02 -30.01 -1.69
C ALA A 435 23.39 -30.15 -1.00
N LEU A 436 24.47 -29.89 -1.74
CA LEU A 436 25.85 -29.92 -1.22
C LEU A 436 26.25 -28.63 -0.50
N CYS A 437 25.73 -27.48 -0.95
CA CYS A 437 26.10 -26.16 -0.46
C CYS A 437 25.72 -26.02 1.03
N PRO A 438 26.67 -25.65 1.91
CA PRO A 438 26.37 -25.41 3.32
C PRO A 438 25.24 -24.39 3.51
N MET A 439 24.37 -24.60 4.50
CA MET A 439 23.22 -23.71 4.77
C MET A 439 23.65 -22.30 5.19
N ARG A 440 24.87 -22.16 5.75
CA ARG A 440 25.46 -20.86 6.12
C ARG A 440 26.03 -20.07 4.94
N SER A 441 26.31 -20.71 3.81
CA SER A 441 26.85 -20.09 2.59
C SER A 441 25.76 -19.35 1.83
N LYS A 442 25.17 -18.32 2.48
CA LYS A 442 23.99 -17.60 1.97
C LYS A 442 24.24 -16.97 0.60
N LYS A 443 25.41 -16.36 0.38
CA LYS A 443 25.76 -15.72 -0.88
C LYS A 443 25.71 -16.70 -2.05
N GLU A 444 26.30 -17.88 -1.87
CA GLU A 444 26.32 -18.95 -2.87
C GLU A 444 24.92 -19.52 -3.11
N ARG A 445 24.14 -19.73 -2.04
CA ARG A 445 22.75 -20.21 -2.16
C ARG A 445 21.86 -19.22 -2.91
N VAL A 446 22.02 -17.91 -2.68
CA VAL A 446 21.31 -16.85 -3.42
C VAL A 446 21.57 -17.01 -4.92
N VAL A 447 22.84 -17.15 -5.32
CA VAL A 447 23.21 -17.32 -6.74
C VAL A 447 22.62 -18.60 -7.32
N LEU A 448 22.72 -19.73 -6.61
CA LEU A 448 22.20 -21.02 -7.06
C LEU A 448 20.69 -21.01 -7.26
N TYR A 449 19.94 -20.50 -6.28
CA TYR A 449 18.48 -20.35 -6.42
C TYR A 449 18.13 -19.41 -7.56
N SER A 450 18.82 -18.28 -7.69
CA SER A 450 18.56 -17.33 -8.76
C SER A 450 18.82 -17.96 -10.15
N ASN A 451 19.91 -18.71 -10.32
CA ASN A 451 20.21 -19.39 -11.59
C ASN A 451 19.25 -20.54 -11.89
N ARG A 452 18.79 -21.27 -10.87
CA ARG A 452 17.74 -22.28 -11.04
C ARG A 452 16.39 -21.65 -11.40
N ALA A 453 16.04 -20.50 -10.82
CA ALA A 453 14.87 -19.71 -11.23
C ALA A 453 14.94 -19.30 -12.72
N GLN A 454 16.12 -18.93 -13.23
CA GLN A 454 16.30 -18.67 -14.66
C GLN A 454 16.00 -19.90 -15.52
N CYS A 455 16.44 -21.07 -15.08
CA CYS A 455 16.14 -22.32 -15.78
C CYS A 455 14.63 -22.58 -15.80
N HIS A 456 13.94 -22.38 -14.67
CA HIS A 456 12.49 -22.54 -14.58
C HIS A 456 11.73 -21.57 -15.50
N LEU A 457 12.17 -20.31 -15.63
CA LEU A 457 11.59 -19.37 -16.59
C LEU A 457 11.71 -19.87 -18.04
N LEU A 458 12.91 -20.30 -18.44
CA LEU A 458 13.16 -20.81 -19.79
C LEU A 458 12.39 -22.11 -20.08
N LEU A 459 12.10 -22.90 -19.04
CA LEU A 459 11.27 -24.11 -19.12
C LEU A 459 9.76 -23.83 -19.00
N GLN A 460 9.35 -22.56 -18.98
CA GLN A 460 7.95 -22.14 -18.84
C GLN A 460 7.28 -22.62 -17.53
N GLN A 461 8.04 -22.62 -16.42
CA GLN A 461 7.59 -23.04 -15.09
C GLN A 461 7.56 -21.84 -14.12
N PRO A 462 6.60 -20.92 -14.25
CA PRO A 462 6.60 -19.65 -13.52
C PRO A 462 6.48 -19.83 -11.99
N LEU A 463 5.68 -20.78 -11.51
CA LEU A 463 5.53 -21.02 -10.06
C LEU A 463 6.84 -21.46 -9.40
N ALA A 464 7.60 -22.36 -10.05
CA ALA A 464 8.91 -22.78 -9.56
C ALA A 464 9.93 -21.65 -9.60
N ALA A 465 9.89 -20.81 -10.66
CA ALA A 465 10.71 -19.62 -10.76
C ALA A 465 10.43 -18.61 -9.63
N ILE A 466 9.15 -18.38 -9.30
CA ILE A 466 8.76 -17.52 -8.16
C ILE A 466 9.31 -18.06 -6.85
N GLY A 467 9.21 -19.38 -6.62
CA GLY A 467 9.67 -19.98 -5.38
C GLY A 467 11.18 -19.85 -5.19
N ASP A 468 11.96 -20.16 -6.22
CA ASP A 468 13.41 -20.02 -6.16
C ASP A 468 13.86 -18.56 -6.07
N ALA A 469 13.25 -17.66 -6.84
CA ALA A 469 13.57 -16.25 -6.76
C ALA A 469 13.22 -15.66 -5.37
N THR A 470 12.10 -16.09 -4.78
CA THR A 470 11.69 -15.70 -3.42
C THR A 470 12.69 -16.19 -2.38
N ARG A 471 13.12 -17.46 -2.42
CA ARG A 471 14.17 -17.98 -1.52
C ARG A 471 15.47 -17.19 -1.63
N ALA A 472 15.90 -16.89 -2.87
CA ALA A 472 17.07 -16.05 -3.09
C ALA A 472 16.92 -14.65 -2.47
N LEU A 473 15.74 -14.03 -2.60
CA LEU A 473 15.46 -12.70 -2.03
C LEU A 473 15.36 -12.70 -0.50
N CYS A 474 14.87 -13.79 0.09
CA CYS A 474 14.82 -14.00 1.55
C CYS A 474 16.22 -14.18 2.16
N LEU A 475 17.12 -14.85 1.44
CA LEU A 475 18.50 -15.10 1.87
C LEU A 475 19.44 -13.92 1.68
N HIS A 476 19.16 -13.05 0.71
CA HIS A 476 19.98 -11.88 0.42
C HIS A 476 20.01 -10.92 1.61
N ASN A 477 21.12 -10.21 1.78
CA ASN A 477 21.27 -9.18 2.79
C ASN A 477 21.79 -7.89 2.13
N PRO A 478 21.00 -6.80 2.13
CA PRO A 478 19.65 -6.65 2.71
C PRO A 478 18.56 -7.52 2.03
N VAL A 479 17.52 -7.90 2.76
CA VAL A 479 16.40 -8.74 2.25
C VAL A 479 15.71 -8.03 1.08
N ASN A 480 15.23 -8.80 0.09
CA ASN A 480 14.52 -8.32 -1.11
C ASN A 480 15.35 -7.40 -2.05
N ARG A 481 16.68 -7.47 -2.03
CA ARG A 481 17.56 -6.54 -2.77
C ARG A 481 18.48 -7.19 -3.79
N HIS A 482 18.15 -8.41 -4.25
CA HIS A 482 18.95 -9.10 -5.28
C HIS A 482 18.37 -8.87 -6.68
N ALA A 483 18.98 -7.98 -7.46
CA ALA A 483 18.49 -7.51 -8.76
C ALA A 483 18.12 -8.65 -9.73
N LYS A 484 19.02 -9.63 -9.96
CA LYS A 484 18.75 -10.76 -10.87
C LYS A 484 17.52 -11.57 -10.44
N SER A 485 17.31 -11.78 -9.13
CA SER A 485 16.13 -12.50 -8.63
C SER A 485 14.85 -11.67 -8.74
N LEU A 486 14.90 -10.36 -8.49
CA LEU A 486 13.74 -9.46 -8.69
C LEU A 486 13.28 -9.51 -10.16
N TRP A 487 14.21 -9.37 -11.10
CA TRP A 487 13.90 -9.43 -12.52
C TRP A 487 13.26 -10.76 -12.92
N ARG A 488 13.86 -11.89 -12.49
CA ARG A 488 13.34 -13.24 -12.76
C ARG A 488 11.94 -13.43 -12.19
N ARG A 489 11.67 -12.95 -10.97
CA ARG A 489 10.35 -13.05 -10.34
C ARG A 489 9.32 -12.14 -11.00
N ALA A 490 9.71 -10.93 -11.42
CA ALA A 490 8.85 -10.04 -12.20
C ALA A 490 8.38 -10.69 -13.51
N GLN A 491 9.28 -11.37 -14.23
CA GLN A 491 8.96 -12.11 -15.44
C GLN A 491 8.02 -13.29 -15.16
N ALA A 492 8.27 -14.04 -14.08
CA ALA A 492 7.39 -15.15 -13.69
C ALA A 492 5.99 -14.67 -13.31
N TYR A 493 5.87 -13.52 -12.64
CA TYR A 493 4.57 -12.89 -12.35
C TYR A 493 3.85 -12.42 -13.62
N ASP A 494 4.57 -11.87 -14.60
CA ASP A 494 3.99 -11.50 -15.90
C ASP A 494 3.38 -12.70 -16.62
N MET A 495 4.07 -13.85 -16.62
CA MET A 495 3.56 -15.10 -17.20
C MET A 495 2.27 -15.59 -16.54
N LEU A 496 2.04 -15.26 -15.26
CA LEU A 496 0.84 -15.60 -14.51
C LEU A 496 -0.26 -14.53 -14.60
N GLY A 497 -0.01 -13.39 -15.27
CA GLY A 497 -0.94 -12.27 -15.32
C GLY A 497 -1.04 -11.49 -13.99
N LEU A 498 -0.09 -11.68 -13.07
CA LEU A 498 -0.01 -11.01 -11.78
C LEU A 498 0.67 -9.64 -11.96
N ALA A 499 -0.07 -8.73 -12.59
CA ALA A 499 0.48 -7.45 -13.06
C ALA A 499 1.01 -6.57 -11.94
N LYS A 500 0.32 -6.53 -10.79
CA LYS A 500 0.73 -5.74 -9.63
C LYS A 500 2.08 -6.23 -9.09
N GLU A 501 2.19 -7.53 -8.83
CA GLU A 501 3.39 -8.16 -8.28
C GLU A 501 4.57 -8.04 -9.25
N SER A 502 4.32 -8.22 -10.55
CA SER A 502 5.31 -8.02 -11.61
C SER A 502 5.82 -6.56 -11.66
N LEU A 503 4.91 -5.59 -11.57
CA LEU A 503 5.25 -4.16 -11.57
C LEU A 503 6.14 -3.79 -10.38
N LEU A 504 5.79 -4.24 -9.18
CA LEU A 504 6.54 -3.94 -7.96
C LEU A 504 7.96 -4.50 -8.00
N ASP A 505 8.12 -5.77 -8.43
CA ASP A 505 9.44 -6.38 -8.60
C ASP A 505 10.27 -5.67 -9.68
N ALA A 506 9.65 -5.27 -10.80
CA ALA A 506 10.33 -4.56 -11.89
C ALA A 506 10.79 -3.15 -11.46
N ILE A 507 9.98 -2.41 -10.71
CA ILE A 507 10.37 -1.09 -10.17
C ILE A 507 11.54 -1.26 -9.19
N LEU A 508 11.47 -2.24 -8.29
CA LEU A 508 12.53 -2.49 -7.33
C LEU A 508 13.82 -2.93 -8.04
N PHE A 509 13.73 -3.76 -9.09
CA PHE A 509 14.87 -4.11 -9.94
C PHE A 509 15.55 -2.87 -10.53
N ILE A 510 14.78 -1.94 -11.10
CA ILE A 510 15.32 -0.69 -11.67
C ILE A 510 16.03 0.13 -10.58
N ASN A 511 15.44 0.21 -9.39
CA ASN A 511 16.05 0.91 -8.27
C ASN A 511 17.38 0.27 -7.85
N GLU A 512 17.47 -1.06 -7.80
CA GLU A 512 18.73 -1.75 -7.50
C GLU A 512 19.80 -1.53 -8.58
N CYS A 513 19.43 -1.58 -9.86
CA CYS A 513 20.35 -1.28 -10.96
C CYS A 513 20.89 0.16 -10.89
N SER A 514 20.08 1.11 -10.41
CA SER A 514 20.50 2.50 -10.24
C SER A 514 21.50 2.70 -9.09
N GLN A 515 21.50 1.80 -8.10
CA GLN A 515 22.31 1.89 -6.88
C GLN A 515 23.54 0.97 -6.89
N SER A 516 23.64 0.04 -7.84
CA SER A 516 24.73 -0.94 -7.89
C SER A 516 26.07 -0.33 -8.33
N SER A 517 27.14 -0.72 -7.64
CA SER A 517 28.54 -0.39 -7.95
C SER A 517 29.25 -1.42 -8.83
N ASP A 518 28.52 -2.45 -9.29
CA ASP A 518 29.01 -3.50 -10.18
C ASP A 518 29.40 -2.93 -11.56
N PRO A 519 30.62 -3.12 -12.07
CA PRO A 519 31.07 -2.66 -13.39
C PRO A 519 30.09 -2.99 -14.54
N ASP A 520 29.54 -4.21 -14.60
CA ASP A 520 28.67 -4.63 -15.71
C ASP A 520 27.27 -3.96 -15.66
N LEU A 521 26.79 -3.63 -14.45
CA LEU A 521 25.57 -2.85 -14.26
C LEU A 521 25.82 -1.33 -14.29
N SER A 522 27.01 -0.88 -13.88
CA SER A 522 27.43 0.53 -13.77
C SER A 522 27.95 1.13 -15.07
N LEU A 523 28.32 0.32 -16.06
CA LEU A 523 28.54 0.77 -17.45
C LEU A 523 27.29 1.41 -18.08
N ARG A 524 26.10 1.23 -17.47
CA ARG A 524 24.81 1.85 -17.85
C ARG A 524 24.37 2.98 -16.91
N GLN A 525 25.28 3.82 -16.43
CA GLN A 525 24.91 4.99 -15.61
C GLN A 525 23.74 5.77 -16.24
N ASN A 526 22.64 5.86 -15.48
CA ASN A 526 21.43 6.65 -15.75
C ASN A 526 20.51 6.19 -16.89
N LYS A 527 20.63 4.96 -17.41
CA LYS A 527 19.65 4.42 -18.38
C LYS A 527 19.03 3.12 -17.89
N VAL A 528 17.72 3.20 -17.63
CA VAL A 528 16.88 2.02 -17.41
C VAL A 528 17.01 1.10 -18.63
N PRO A 529 17.27 -0.20 -18.47
CA PRO A 529 17.30 -1.12 -19.60
C PRO A 529 15.97 -1.11 -20.37
N ASP A 530 16.01 -1.02 -21.70
CA ASP A 530 14.81 -0.92 -22.55
C ASP A 530 13.80 -2.04 -22.27
N TYR A 531 14.28 -3.27 -22.04
CA TYR A 531 13.43 -4.41 -21.70
C TYR A 531 12.67 -4.21 -20.37
N ALA A 532 13.30 -3.55 -19.39
CA ALA A 532 12.71 -3.29 -18.07
C ALA A 532 11.68 -2.16 -18.18
N GLU A 533 11.98 -1.12 -18.97
CA GLU A 533 11.02 -0.07 -19.29
C GLU A 533 9.78 -0.62 -20.01
N ARG A 534 9.97 -1.50 -21.01
CA ARG A 534 8.86 -2.17 -21.70
C ARG A 534 7.98 -2.97 -20.75
N LEU A 535 8.58 -3.77 -19.86
CA LEU A 535 7.84 -4.53 -18.87
C LEU A 535 7.06 -3.61 -17.92
N VAL A 536 7.71 -2.56 -17.38
CA VAL A 536 7.04 -1.60 -16.50
C VAL A 536 5.87 -0.93 -17.20
N LYS A 537 6.01 -0.46 -18.45
CA LYS A 537 4.90 0.13 -19.22
C LYS A 537 3.75 -0.85 -19.41
N LYS A 538 4.05 -2.11 -19.75
CA LYS A 538 3.05 -3.18 -19.88
C LYS A 538 2.29 -3.37 -18.57
N GLN A 539 3.02 -3.54 -17.46
CA GLN A 539 2.39 -3.80 -16.16
C GLN A 539 1.68 -2.58 -15.57
N MET A 540 2.17 -1.36 -15.81
CA MET A 540 1.46 -0.15 -15.41
C MET A 540 0.09 -0.05 -16.07
N ARG A 541 -0.03 -0.40 -17.36
CA ARG A 541 -1.33 -0.46 -18.06
C ARG A 541 -2.23 -1.56 -17.50
N ALA A 542 -1.67 -2.73 -17.20
CA ALA A 542 -2.42 -3.88 -16.68
C ALA A 542 -2.87 -3.69 -15.22
N ALA A 543 -2.07 -3.01 -14.39
CA ALA A 543 -2.35 -2.70 -12.98
C ALA A 543 -2.99 -1.32 -12.79
N TRP A 544 -3.34 -0.63 -13.87
CA TRP A 544 -3.91 0.72 -13.83
C TRP A 544 -5.23 0.74 -13.04
N LEU A 545 -5.38 1.71 -12.13
CA LEU A 545 -6.51 1.78 -11.21
C LEU A 545 -7.86 1.87 -11.93
N PHE A 546 -7.92 2.59 -13.05
CA PHE A 546 -9.15 2.73 -13.82
C PHE A 546 -9.38 1.64 -14.87
N ARG A 547 -8.54 0.59 -14.92
CA ARG A 547 -8.64 -0.45 -15.95
C ARG A 547 -10.02 -1.13 -15.99
N GLU A 548 -10.57 -1.51 -14.84
CA GLU A 548 -11.91 -2.13 -14.82
C GLU A 548 -13.00 -1.15 -15.26
N ALA A 549 -12.89 0.12 -14.83
CA ALA A 549 -13.84 1.16 -15.19
C ALA A 549 -13.79 1.49 -16.70
N SER A 550 -12.60 1.51 -17.30
CA SER A 550 -12.42 1.77 -18.74
C SER A 550 -12.94 0.62 -19.60
N ILE A 551 -12.78 -0.63 -19.16
CA ILE A 551 -13.38 -1.79 -19.84
C ILE A 551 -14.91 -1.72 -19.79
N LYS A 552 -15.48 -1.29 -18.66
CA LYS A 552 -16.93 -1.23 -18.45
C LYS A 552 -17.60 -0.07 -19.17
N HIS A 553 -16.98 1.11 -19.16
CA HIS A 553 -17.59 2.36 -19.65
C HIS A 553 -17.05 2.83 -21.01
N GLY A 554 -16.01 2.19 -21.54
CA GLY A 554 -15.33 2.59 -22.77
C GLY A 554 -14.15 3.53 -22.53
N SER A 555 -13.41 3.85 -23.60
CA SER A 555 -12.22 4.69 -23.54
C SER A 555 -12.50 6.16 -23.22
N VAL A 556 -11.43 6.93 -22.97
CA VAL A 556 -11.50 8.38 -22.80
C VAL A 556 -12.05 9.03 -24.07
N HIS A 557 -13.01 9.95 -23.91
CA HIS A 557 -13.61 10.71 -25.00
C HIS A 557 -13.04 12.14 -25.02
N CYS A 558 -12.55 12.55 -26.18
CA CYS A 558 -12.23 13.94 -26.53
C CYS A 558 -12.97 14.25 -27.84
N GLU A 559 -13.79 15.30 -27.91
CA GLU A 559 -14.36 15.74 -29.19
C GLU A 559 -13.24 16.35 -30.05
N GLY A 560 -12.71 15.59 -31.00
CA GLY A 560 -11.76 16.12 -31.99
C GLY A 560 -10.70 15.17 -32.54
N ASP A 561 -10.57 13.93 -32.06
CA ASP A 561 -9.57 12.99 -32.63
C ASP A 561 -10.22 11.68 -33.07
N ALA A 562 -10.50 11.60 -34.36
CA ALA A 562 -10.54 10.34 -35.09
C ALA A 562 -9.08 9.91 -35.31
N GLY A 563 -8.48 9.34 -34.28
CA GLY A 563 -7.11 8.84 -34.31
C GLY A 563 -6.94 7.82 -33.20
N ASP A 564 -6.78 6.54 -33.58
CA ASP A 564 -6.37 5.46 -32.69
C ASP A 564 -5.02 5.82 -32.03
N ILE A 565 -5.05 6.54 -30.92
CA ILE A 565 -3.96 6.58 -29.96
C ILE A 565 -4.13 5.35 -29.09
N TYR A 566 -3.73 4.19 -29.59
CA TYR A 566 -3.11 3.07 -28.88
C TYR A 566 -2.94 1.96 -29.91
N GLY A 567 -1.83 2.02 -30.64
CA GLY A 567 -1.41 0.94 -31.51
C GLY A 567 -1.35 -0.38 -30.74
N GLN A 568 -2.04 -1.38 -31.28
CA GLN A 568 -1.93 -2.77 -30.89
C GLN A 568 -0.51 -3.25 -31.23
N GLU A 569 0.43 -3.08 -30.30
CA GLU A 569 1.75 -3.68 -30.45
C GLU A 569 1.62 -5.19 -30.31
N THR A 570 1.96 -5.86 -31.41
CA THR A 570 2.09 -7.31 -31.52
C THR A 570 2.99 -7.87 -30.44
N ASP A 571 2.52 -8.95 -29.81
CA ASP A 571 3.19 -9.79 -28.83
C ASP A 571 4.51 -10.34 -29.41
N GLY A 572 5.59 -9.58 -29.25
CA GLY A 572 6.96 -9.99 -29.53
C GLY A 572 7.56 -10.61 -28.28
N SER A 573 7.32 -11.90 -28.06
CA SER A 573 7.97 -12.67 -27.00
C SER A 573 9.45 -12.91 -27.35
N GLU A 574 10.29 -11.88 -27.22
CA GLU A 574 11.75 -12.03 -27.22
C GLU A 574 12.27 -11.96 -25.78
N TRP A 575 12.53 -13.14 -25.22
CA TRP A 575 13.23 -13.30 -23.95
C TRP A 575 14.71 -12.93 -24.13
N GLU A 576 15.05 -11.64 -23.98
CA GLU A 576 16.45 -11.25 -23.89
C GLU A 576 17.05 -11.71 -22.55
N THR A 577 17.94 -12.70 -22.65
CA THR A 577 18.69 -13.26 -21.53
C THR A 577 19.79 -12.29 -21.10
N ALA A 578 19.70 -11.71 -19.90
CA ALA A 578 20.87 -11.22 -19.18
C ALA A 578 21.68 -12.42 -18.68
N SER A 579 22.38 -13.09 -19.60
CA SER A 579 23.30 -14.19 -19.33
C SER A 579 24.72 -13.66 -19.41
N GLU A 580 25.24 -13.21 -18.28
CA GLU A 580 26.69 -13.08 -18.07
C GLU A 580 27.12 -14.16 -17.07
N SER A 581 27.98 -15.04 -17.56
CA SER A 581 28.63 -16.09 -16.80
C SER A 581 29.71 -15.46 -15.92
N ASP A 582 29.51 -15.47 -14.61
CA ASP A 582 30.55 -15.11 -13.64
C ASP A 582 31.76 -16.03 -13.80
N ILE A 583 32.84 -15.51 -14.38
CA ILE A 583 34.20 -16.04 -14.25
C ILE A 583 35.07 -14.90 -13.68
N GLY A 584 35.44 -15.02 -12.39
CA GLY A 584 36.38 -14.16 -11.64
C GLY A 584 35.66 -13.07 -10.84
N ASP A 585 35.86 -12.88 -9.54
CA ASP A 585 37.12 -12.83 -8.79
C ASP A 585 37.10 -13.74 -7.55
N ASP A 586 38.12 -14.60 -7.45
CA ASP A 586 38.30 -15.53 -6.34
C ASP A 586 38.82 -14.78 -5.11
N GLY A 587 38.22 -15.08 -3.97
CA GLY A 587 38.36 -14.32 -2.75
C GLY A 587 39.80 -14.10 -2.29
N ARG A 588 40.04 -12.88 -1.81
CA ARG A 588 41.01 -12.67 -0.75
C ARG A 588 40.64 -11.48 0.13
N ASP A 589 39.56 -11.59 0.89
CA ASP A 589 39.36 -10.72 2.05
C ASP A 589 39.33 -11.52 3.36
N ARG A 590 40.25 -11.09 4.23
CA ARG A 590 40.56 -11.66 5.53
C ARG A 590 39.34 -11.55 6.43
N MET A 591 39.16 -12.58 7.26
CA MET A 591 38.29 -12.53 8.43
C MET A 591 38.67 -11.31 9.29
N GLY A 592 37.74 -10.36 9.39
CA GLY A 592 37.73 -9.32 10.41
C GLY A 592 36.46 -9.49 11.23
N ASP A 593 36.63 -9.65 12.54
CA ASP A 593 35.59 -9.44 13.54
C ASP A 593 35.07 -8.00 13.42
N ASP A 594 33.76 -7.82 13.37
CA ASP A 594 33.14 -6.50 13.58
C ASP A 594 32.32 -6.56 14.88
N ASP A 595 32.97 -6.03 15.91
CA ASP A 595 32.37 -5.59 17.16
C ASP A 595 31.50 -4.36 16.93
N CYS A 596 30.46 -4.28 17.76
CA CYS A 596 29.50 -3.19 17.83
C CYS A 596 30.17 -1.84 18.13
N GLU A 597 29.76 -0.76 17.45
CA GLU A 597 29.74 0.56 18.08
C GLU A 597 28.65 1.47 17.50
N TRP A 598 27.90 2.10 18.41
CA TRP A 598 26.84 3.07 18.17
C TRP A 598 27.40 4.49 18.05
N LYS A 599 26.77 5.34 17.22
CA LYS A 599 26.34 6.73 17.58
C LYS A 599 25.59 7.43 16.43
N ASN A 600 24.37 7.88 16.76
CA ASN A 600 23.74 9.21 16.61
C ASN A 600 24.15 10.10 15.42
N ASP A 601 23.32 10.93 14.78
CA ASP A 601 21.91 11.35 14.83
C ASP A 601 21.78 12.25 13.57
N VAL A 602 20.66 12.25 12.83
CA VAL A 602 20.08 13.50 12.26
C VAL A 602 18.57 13.30 12.03
N GLU A 603 17.80 14.19 12.65
CA GLU A 603 16.36 14.37 12.54
C GLU A 603 15.88 14.76 11.13
N SER A 604 14.78 14.15 10.68
CA SER A 604 13.70 14.78 9.91
C SER A 604 12.61 13.74 9.64
N LYS A 605 11.33 14.19 9.64
CA LYS A 605 10.05 13.47 9.35
C LYS A 605 9.20 13.16 10.59
N SER A 606 8.47 14.18 11.07
CA SER A 606 7.48 14.08 12.15
C SER A 606 6.02 14.05 11.71
N SER A 607 5.68 13.49 10.53
CA SER A 607 4.27 13.42 10.09
C SER A 607 3.83 12.03 9.59
N ILE A 608 4.73 11.04 9.56
CA ILE A 608 4.50 9.72 8.93
C ILE A 608 4.59 8.56 9.95
N ARG A 609 5.02 8.82 11.19
CA ARG A 609 5.16 7.77 12.21
C ARG A 609 3.81 7.27 12.72
N ASP A 610 2.75 8.06 12.64
CA ASP A 610 1.52 7.79 13.41
C ASP A 610 0.51 6.86 12.72
N ILE A 611 0.53 6.73 11.38
CA ILE A 611 -0.26 5.70 10.69
C ILE A 611 0.30 4.31 11.04
N LYS A 612 1.63 4.13 11.00
CA LYS A 612 2.28 2.88 11.45
C LYS A 612 2.10 2.63 12.95
N ARG A 613 1.97 3.70 13.77
CA ARG A 613 1.73 3.60 15.22
C ARG A 613 0.28 3.22 15.53
N GLY A 614 -0.71 3.75 14.83
CA GLY A 614 -2.13 3.40 15.00
C GLY A 614 -2.41 1.91 14.77
N TYR A 615 -1.83 1.32 13.72
CA TYR A 615 -1.91 -0.12 13.46
C TYR A 615 -1.18 -0.99 14.50
N LYS A 616 -0.20 -0.45 15.25
CA LYS A 616 0.52 -1.17 16.30
C LYS A 616 -0.08 -0.99 17.68
N VAL A 617 -0.56 0.21 18.02
CA VAL A 617 -1.10 0.56 19.35
C VAL A 617 -2.46 -0.09 19.57
N GLN A 618 -3.35 -0.11 18.57
CA GLN A 618 -4.67 -0.75 18.71
C GLN A 618 -4.62 -2.29 18.73
N LEU A 619 -3.52 -2.92 18.31
CA LEU A 619 -3.34 -4.37 18.43
C LEU A 619 -2.70 -4.80 19.76
N THR A 620 -2.20 -3.86 20.56
CA THR A 620 -1.57 -4.14 21.86
C THR A 620 -2.47 -3.89 23.06
N GLU A 621 -3.69 -3.35 22.87
CA GLU A 621 -4.59 -2.98 23.98
C GLU A 621 -5.63 -4.04 24.36
N ASP A 622 -5.61 -5.24 23.76
CA ASP A 622 -6.46 -6.36 24.17
C ASP A 622 -5.61 -7.50 24.80
N GLU A 623 -5.20 -7.32 26.06
CA GLU A 623 -4.94 -8.42 27.02
C GLU A 623 -6.02 -8.45 28.12
#